data_AF-A0A750IPE6-F1
#
_entry.id   AF-A0A750IPE6-F1
#
_cell.length_a   1.000
_cell.length_b   1.000
_cell.length_c   1.000
_cell.angle_alpha   90.00
_cell.angle_beta   90.00
_cell.angle_gamma   90.00
#
_symmetry.space_group_name_H-M   'P 1'
#
loop_
_entity.id
_entity.type
_entity.pdbx_description
1 polymer ?
#
loop_
_entity_poly.entity_id
_entity_poly.type
_entity_poly.pdbx_seq_one_letter_code
_entity_poly.pdbx_strand_id
1 'polypeptide(L)'
;MANENNTRGPLRRLLYGIVRRTFSGEYRIRFYEALRFLLANQVPLKLALEQIRDAYTNFGQRWHPFAELAQDCMDALSDNSEAHSLENTLARWVPAEEAALISAGMKSGCLPDAL
;
A
#
# COMPACT_ATOMS: atom_id res chain seq x y z
N MET A 1 -2.05 14.13 21.10
CA MET A 1 -2.25 13.35 19.86
C MET A 1 -0.93 13.37 19.11
N ALA A 2 -0.11 12.34 19.32
CA ALA A 2 1.21 12.26 18.71
C ALA A 2 1.03 11.87 17.25
N ASN A 3 1.44 12.76 16.35
CA ASN A 3 1.48 12.53 14.92
C ASN A 3 2.41 11.33 14.62
N GLU A 4 1.83 10.15 14.34
CA GLU A 4 2.57 8.92 14.00
C GLU A 4 3.43 9.05 12.73
N ASN A 5 3.32 10.17 12.02
CA ASN A 5 4.27 10.52 10.94
C ASN A 5 5.65 10.98 11.46
N ASN A 6 5.81 11.26 12.77
CA ASN A 6 7.06 11.78 13.34
C ASN A 6 8.10 10.69 13.69
N THR A 7 7.75 9.40 13.63
CA THR A 7 8.65 8.27 13.93
C THR A 7 9.53 7.84 12.74
N ARG A 8 9.31 8.40 11.55
CA ARG A 8 10.15 8.13 10.37
C ARG A 8 11.31 9.15 10.37
N GLY A 9 12.52 8.70 10.71
CA GLY A 9 13.74 9.53 10.70
C GLY A 9 13.92 10.29 9.38
N PRO A 10 14.69 11.40 9.35
CA PRO A 10 14.79 12.29 8.19
C PRO A 10 15.21 11.58 6.89
N LEU A 11 16.13 10.62 6.99
CA LEU A 11 16.53 9.77 5.85
C LEU A 11 15.38 8.94 5.30
N ARG A 12 14.54 8.36 6.17
CA ARG A 12 13.39 7.55 5.76
C ARG A 12 12.32 8.41 5.08
N ARG A 13 12.12 9.65 5.52
CA ARG A 13 11.23 10.62 4.84
C ARG A 13 11.72 10.98 3.44
N LEU A 14 13.03 11.19 3.28
CA LEU A 14 13.63 11.45 1.98
C LEU A 14 13.49 10.25 1.04
N LEU A 15 13.89 9.05 1.51
CA LEU A 15 13.76 7.80 0.77
C LEU A 15 12.32 7.54 0.35
N TYR A 16 11.38 7.74 1.26
CA TYR A 16 9.95 7.63 0.99
C TYR A 16 9.47 8.58 -0.13
N GLY A 17 9.91 9.83 -0.10
CA GLY A 17 9.60 10.81 -1.15
C GLY A 17 10.19 10.45 -2.52
N ILE A 18 11.40 9.89 -2.54
CA ILE A 18 12.05 9.39 -3.76
C ILE A 18 11.28 8.20 -4.31
N VAL A 19 10.99 7.22 -3.45
CA VAL A 19 10.39 5.94 -3.82
C VAL A 19 8.98 6.12 -4.35
N ARG A 20 8.19 7.02 -3.77
CA ARG A 20 6.89 7.40 -4.32
C ARG A 20 6.98 7.96 -5.73
N ARG A 21 8.02 8.76 -6.03
CA ARG A 21 8.23 9.31 -7.37
C ARG A 21 8.79 8.30 -8.37
N THR A 22 9.49 7.27 -7.89
CA THR A 22 10.11 6.23 -8.73
C THR A 22 9.33 4.91 -8.72
N PHE A 23 8.09 4.90 -8.22
CA PHE A 23 7.23 3.71 -8.19
C PHE A 23 6.71 3.38 -9.60
N SER A 24 7.60 2.81 -10.41
CA SER A 24 7.38 2.52 -11.82
C SER A 24 6.26 1.51 -12.07
N GLY A 25 5.76 1.45 -13.31
CA GLY A 25 4.70 0.52 -13.70
C GLY A 25 5.03 -0.94 -13.41
N GLU A 26 6.29 -1.35 -13.56
CA GLU A 26 6.72 -2.72 -13.27
C GLU A 26 6.60 -3.06 -11.78
N TYR A 27 6.94 -2.13 -10.89
CA TYR A 27 6.74 -2.32 -9.44
C TYR A 27 5.26 -2.38 -9.08
N ARG A 28 4.41 -1.57 -9.74
CA ARG A 28 2.96 -1.60 -9.55
C ARG A 28 2.35 -2.94 -9.94
N ILE A 29 2.68 -3.44 -11.14
CA ILE A 29 2.22 -4.75 -11.64
C ILE A 29 2.55 -5.86 -10.64
N ARG A 30 3.81 -5.97 -10.21
CA ARG A 30 4.24 -7.01 -9.26
C ARG A 30 3.52 -6.91 -7.91
N PHE A 31 3.23 -5.69 -7.44
CA PHE A 31 2.47 -5.49 -6.22
C PHE A 31 1.02 -5.97 -6.39
N TYR A 32 0.38 -5.62 -7.51
CA TYR A 32 -0.99 -6.03 -7.83
C TYR A 32 -1.12 -7.53 -8.02
N GLU A 33 -0.18 -8.17 -8.70
CA GLU A 33 -0.16 -9.63 -8.86
C GLU A 33 -0.08 -10.35 -7.51
N ALA A 34 0.83 -9.91 -6.62
CA ALA A 34 0.94 -10.49 -5.28
C ALA A 34 -0.34 -10.30 -4.47
N LEU A 35 -0.93 -9.11 -4.52
CA LEU A 35 -2.16 -8.79 -3.81
C LEU A 35 -3.35 -9.58 -4.35
N ARG A 36 -3.51 -9.63 -5.67
CA ARG A 36 -4.55 -10.40 -6.35
C ARG A 36 -4.45 -11.89 -6.03
N PHE A 37 -3.24 -12.45 -6.03
CA PHE A 37 -3.01 -13.84 -5.66
C PHE A 37 -3.51 -14.14 -4.24
N LEU A 38 -3.17 -13.30 -3.26
CA LEU A 38 -3.59 -13.50 -1.87
C LEU A 38 -5.11 -13.38 -1.71
N LEU A 39 -5.72 -12.37 -2.35
CA LEU A 39 -7.16 -12.16 -2.29
C LEU A 39 -7.95 -13.28 -2.99
N ALA A 40 -7.45 -13.80 -4.12
CA ALA A 40 -8.04 -14.97 -4.79
C ALA A 40 -8.01 -16.22 -3.90
N ASN A 41 -7.04 -16.31 -2.99
CA ASN A 41 -6.95 -17.34 -1.96
C ASN A 41 -7.73 -16.99 -0.67
N GLN A 42 -8.69 -16.07 -0.74
CA GLN A 42 -9.56 -15.66 0.37
C GLN A 42 -8.79 -15.06 1.58
N VAL A 43 -7.56 -14.60 1.38
CA VAL A 43 -6.81 -13.90 2.43
C VAL A 43 -7.45 -12.52 2.64
N PRO A 44 -7.83 -12.14 3.87
CA PRO A 44 -8.38 -10.81 4.15
C PRO A 44 -7.40 -9.69 3.74
N LEU A 45 -7.91 -8.59 3.18
CA LEU A 45 -7.09 -7.53 2.60
C LEU A 45 -5.97 -7.02 3.51
N LYS A 46 -6.29 -6.72 4.78
CA LYS A 46 -5.29 -6.25 5.75
C LYS A 46 -4.18 -7.28 5.95
N LEU A 47 -4.53 -8.55 6.11
CA LEU A 47 -3.56 -9.65 6.24
C LEU A 47 -2.76 -9.86 4.95
N ALA A 48 -3.36 -9.68 3.77
CA ALA A 48 -2.65 -9.77 2.50
C ALA A 48 -1.56 -8.69 2.38
N LEU A 49 -1.88 -7.45 2.78
CA LEU A 49 -0.91 -6.34 2.83
C LEU A 49 0.23 -6.63 3.84
N GLU A 50 -0.09 -7.19 5.00
CA GLU A 50 0.92 -7.63 5.99
C GLU A 50 1.85 -8.70 5.40
N GLN A 51 1.30 -9.73 4.74
CA GLN A 51 2.10 -10.79 4.12
C GLN A 51 3.02 -10.26 3.00
N ILE A 52 2.55 -9.33 2.17
CA ILE A 52 3.38 -8.68 1.15
C ILE A 52 4.52 -7.89 1.81
N ARG A 53 4.21 -7.08 2.83
CA ARG A 53 5.22 -6.34 3.58
C ARG A 53 6.29 -7.29 4.12
N ASP A 54 5.88 -8.35 4.79
CA ASP A 54 6.78 -9.24 5.51
C ASP A 54 7.63 -10.08 4.53
N ALA A 55 7.04 -10.58 3.45
CA ALA A 55 7.76 -11.35 2.43
C ALA A 55 8.88 -10.52 1.75
N TYR A 56 8.59 -9.28 1.36
CA TYR A 56 9.55 -8.43 0.64
C TYR A 56 10.58 -7.76 1.54
N THR A 57 10.34 -7.71 2.84
CA THR A 57 11.29 -7.15 3.82
C THR A 57 12.09 -8.22 4.55
N ASN A 58 11.83 -9.51 4.29
CA ASN A 58 12.30 -10.59 5.17
C ASN A 58 11.93 -10.29 6.63
N PHE A 59 10.64 -10.12 6.90
CA PHE A 59 10.07 -9.80 8.21
C PHE A 59 10.70 -8.57 8.87
N GLY A 60 10.89 -7.50 8.08
CA GLY A 60 11.45 -6.23 8.53
C GLY A 60 12.98 -6.16 8.58
N GLN A 61 13.71 -7.24 8.23
CA GLN A 61 15.18 -7.22 8.21
C GLN A 61 15.77 -6.37 7.08
N ARG A 62 15.01 -6.11 6.02
CA ARG A 62 15.41 -5.30 4.87
C ARG A 62 14.33 -4.29 4.52
N TRP A 63 14.76 -3.16 3.98
CA TRP A 63 13.84 -2.16 3.48
C TRP A 63 13.40 -2.48 2.04
N HIS A 64 12.10 -2.32 1.74
CA HIS A 64 11.55 -2.51 0.39
C HIS A 64 10.38 -1.53 0.14
N PRO A 65 10.22 -0.97 -1.09
CA PRO A 65 9.12 -0.07 -1.43
C PRO A 65 7.72 -0.61 -1.11
N PHE A 66 7.49 -1.91 -1.34
CA PHE A 66 6.19 -2.54 -1.07
C PHE A 66 5.82 -2.51 0.41
N ALA A 67 6.80 -2.46 1.31
CA ALA A 67 6.54 -2.37 2.73
C ALA A 67 5.97 -1.01 3.12
N GLU A 68 6.49 0.06 2.53
CA GLU A 68 6.01 1.42 2.77
C GLU A 68 4.61 1.61 2.17
N LEU A 69 4.36 1.11 0.95
CA LEU A 69 3.04 1.13 0.32
C LEU A 69 2.03 0.31 1.12
N ALA A 70 2.36 -0.94 1.47
CA ALA A 70 1.48 -1.80 2.24
C ALA A 70 1.16 -1.20 3.61
N GLN A 71 2.16 -0.65 4.30
CA GLN A 71 1.94 0.00 5.59
C GLN A 71 1.01 1.20 5.48
N ASP A 72 1.25 2.10 4.51
CA ASP A 72 0.37 3.25 4.30
C ASP A 72 -1.09 2.80 4.02
N CYS A 73 -1.30 1.75 3.22
CA CYS A 73 -2.64 1.19 2.97
C CYS A 73 -3.28 0.60 4.24
N MET A 74 -2.52 -0.11 5.07
CA MET A 74 -3.01 -0.65 6.34
C MET A 74 -3.38 0.43 7.35
N ASP A 75 -2.59 1.51 7.40
CA ASP A 75 -2.85 2.67 8.25
C ASP A 75 -4.16 3.34 7.81
N ALA A 76 -4.33 3.56 6.50
CA ALA A 76 -5.56 4.11 5.91
C ALA A 76 -6.81 3.25 6.21
N LEU A 77 -6.70 1.92 6.09
CA LEU A 77 -7.77 0.98 6.41
C LEU A 77 -8.13 0.97 7.91
N SER A 78 -7.20 1.35 8.79
CA SER A 78 -7.41 1.31 10.24
C SER A 78 -7.94 2.64 10.81
N ASP A 79 -7.51 3.78 10.27
CA ASP A 79 -7.93 5.13 10.71
C ASP A 79 -9.28 5.56 10.10
N ASN A 80 -9.59 5.11 8.87
CA ASN A 80 -10.87 5.26 8.18
C ASN A 80 -11.44 6.70 8.13
N SER A 81 -10.59 7.73 8.24
CA SER A 81 -10.95 9.15 8.16
C SER A 81 -10.92 9.65 6.70
N GLU A 82 -11.69 10.69 6.35
CA GLU A 82 -11.73 11.22 4.97
C GLU A 82 -10.35 11.66 4.45
N ALA A 83 -9.52 12.25 5.33
CA ALA A 83 -8.16 12.67 5.01
C ALA A 83 -7.19 11.49 4.81
N HIS A 84 -7.49 10.33 5.40
CA HIS A 84 -6.71 9.11 5.32
C HIS A 84 -7.44 8.01 4.55
N SER A 85 -8.30 8.40 3.59
CA SER A 85 -8.95 7.43 2.72
C SER A 85 -7.91 6.60 1.95
N LEU A 86 -8.29 5.36 1.65
CA LEU A 86 -7.45 4.43 0.91
C LEU A 86 -7.12 4.94 -0.49
N GLU A 87 -8.08 5.61 -1.14
CA GLU A 87 -7.90 6.29 -2.43
C GLU A 87 -6.85 7.41 -2.34
N ASN A 88 -7.02 8.34 -1.38
CA ASN A 88 -6.06 9.42 -1.14
C ASN A 88 -4.67 8.88 -0.81
N THR A 89 -4.61 7.72 -0.14
CA THR A 89 -3.35 7.06 0.17
C THR A 89 -2.71 6.48 -1.08
N LEU A 90 -3.44 5.72 -1.88
CA LEU A 90 -2.97 5.11 -3.13
C LEU A 90 -2.56 6.16 -4.17
N ALA A 91 -3.29 7.28 -4.27
CA ALA A 91 -2.97 8.37 -5.19
C ALA A 91 -1.60 9.04 -4.92
N ARG A 92 -0.99 8.77 -3.77
CA ARG A 92 0.39 9.20 -3.45
C ARG A 92 1.46 8.23 -3.96
N TRP A 93 1.06 7.05 -4.42
CA TRP A 93 1.92 5.95 -4.86
C TRP A 93 1.73 5.61 -6.34
N VAL A 94 0.51 5.78 -6.85
CA VAL A 94 0.11 5.37 -8.19
C VAL A 94 -0.74 6.47 -8.85
N PRO A 95 -0.90 6.47 -10.19
CA PRO A 95 -1.78 7.42 -10.88
C PRO A 95 -3.18 7.49 -10.24
N ALA A 96 -3.81 8.66 -10.30
CA ALA A 96 -5.10 8.89 -9.63
C ALA A 96 -6.20 7.95 -10.16
N GLU A 97 -6.16 7.63 -11.44
CA GLU A 97 -7.08 6.70 -12.10
C GLU A 97 -6.92 5.28 -11.56
N GLU A 98 -5.67 4.80 -11.40
CA GLU A 98 -5.37 3.49 -10.78
C GLU A 98 -5.83 3.48 -9.31
N ALA A 99 -5.59 4.56 -8.57
CA ALA A 99 -5.98 4.69 -7.17
C ALA A 99 -7.50 4.64 -6.97
N ALA A 100 -8.27 5.33 -7.82
CA ALA A 100 -9.72 5.34 -7.78
C ALA A 100 -10.31 3.96 -8.10
N LEU A 101 -9.79 3.29 -9.14
CA LEU A 101 -10.21 1.94 -9.53
C LEU A 101 -9.98 0.92 -8.40
N ILE A 102 -8.78 0.92 -7.83
CA ILE A 102 -8.40 0.02 -6.73
C ILE A 102 -9.24 0.30 -5.49
N SER A 103 -9.43 1.57 -5.13
CA SER A 103 -10.27 1.94 -3.98
C SER A 103 -11.72 1.49 -4.17
N ALA A 104 -12.27 1.64 -5.37
CA ALA A 104 -13.61 1.16 -5.69
C ALA A 104 -13.70 -0.36 -5.56
N GLY A 105 -12.74 -1.11 -6.10
CA GLY A 105 -12.65 -2.57 -5.97
C GLY A 105 -12.52 -3.04 -4.52
N MET A 106 -11.74 -2.33 -3.71
CA MET A 106 -11.58 -2.60 -2.27
C MET A 106 -12.88 -2.39 -1.49
N LYS A 107 -13.64 -1.34 -1.81
CA LYS A 107 -14.93 -1.04 -1.17
C LYS A 107 -16.05 -2.00 -1.60
N SER A 108 -16.04 -2.45 -2.85
CA SER A 108 -17.06 -3.35 -3.40
C SER A 108 -16.81 -4.83 -3.10
N GLY A 109 -15.63 -5.19 -2.59
CA GLY A 109 -15.22 -6.58 -2.40
C GLY A 109 -14.83 -7.29 -3.71
N CYS A 110 -14.79 -6.57 -4.83
CA CYS A 110 -14.41 -7.07 -6.16
C CYS A 110 -12.96 -6.68 -6.53
N LEU A 111 -12.10 -6.49 -5.53
CA LEU A 111 -10.73 -6.04 -5.76
C LEU A 111 -9.93 -6.91 -6.75
N PRO A 112 -10.07 -8.24 -6.80
CA PRO A 112 -9.37 -9.05 -7.80
C PRO A 112 -9.69 -8.69 -9.26
N ASP A 113 -10.85 -8.08 -9.54
CA ASP A 113 -11.25 -7.64 -10.88
C ASP A 113 -10.78 -6.20 -11.19
N ALA A 114 -10.41 -5.45 -10.16
CA ALA A 114 -9.92 -4.08 -10.25
C ALA A 114 -8.37 -3.97 -10.24
N LEU A 115 -7.66 -5.11 -10.18
CA LEU A 115 -6.20 -5.24 -10.18
C LEU A 115 -5.71 -5.94 -11.46
#